data_AF-A0A925E058-F1
#
_entry.id   AF-A0A925E058-F1
#
_cell.length_a   1.000
_cell.length_b   1.000
_cell.length_c   1.000
_cell.angle_alpha   90.00
_cell.angle_beta   90.00
_cell.angle_gamma   90.00
#
_symmetry.space_group_name_H-M   'P 1'
#
loop_
_entity.id
_entity.type
_entity.pdbx_description
1 polymer ?
#
loop_
_entity_poly.entity_id
_entity_poly.type
_entity_poly.pdbx_seq_one_letter_code
_entity_poly.pdbx_strand_id
1 'polypeptide(L)'
;MSKKRQTTGLPKPEKKTLPPAQVDGKRGAQPLREYRSRAEREAEIQRMVILGTAAVVAVVVLILVVALIVDQGINPRRTVASVNGDSISVTEFEQRVRF
;
A
#
# COMPACT_ATOMS: atom_id res chain seq x y z
N MET A 1 12.94 58.37 -43.06
CA MET A 1 11.79 57.71 -43.71
C MET A 1 12.23 56.35 -44.21
N SER A 2 11.55 55.32 -43.74
CA SER A 2 11.81 53.89 -43.94
C SER A 2 11.46 53.41 -45.35
N LYS A 3 12.17 52.39 -45.83
CA LYS A 3 11.70 51.25 -46.66
C LYS A 3 12.94 50.53 -47.24
N LYS A 4 13.06 49.21 -47.31
CA LYS A 4 12.42 48.04 -46.71
C LYS A 4 13.44 46.91 -47.01
N ARG A 5 13.63 46.02 -46.06
CA ARG A 5 14.58 44.89 -46.07
C ARG A 5 14.44 44.04 -47.35
N GLN A 6 15.46 44.06 -48.21
CA GLN A 6 15.69 43.01 -49.20
C GLN A 6 16.12 41.76 -48.44
N THR A 7 15.16 40.88 -48.18
CA THR A 7 15.42 39.53 -47.68
C THR A 7 15.63 38.65 -48.90
N THR A 8 16.89 38.49 -49.28
CA THR A 8 17.30 37.65 -50.40
C THR A 8 17.00 36.19 -50.06
N GLY A 9 16.05 35.61 -50.80
CA GLY A 9 16.01 34.19 -51.11
C GLY A 9 15.74 33.24 -49.96
N LEU A 10 14.46 33.04 -49.65
CA LEU A 10 13.96 31.84 -48.98
C LEU A 10 14.42 30.59 -49.76
N PRO A 11 15.22 29.66 -49.21
CA PRO A 11 15.52 28.42 -49.91
C PRO A 11 14.32 27.46 -49.85
N LYS A 12 14.04 26.86 -51.01
CA LYS A 12 12.94 25.95 -51.34
C LYS A 12 12.97 24.68 -50.47
N PRO A 13 11.84 24.14 -49.98
CA PRO A 13 11.82 22.86 -49.28
C PRO A 13 11.98 21.72 -50.28
N GLU A 14 13.11 21.03 -50.24
CA GLU A 14 13.34 19.83 -51.05
C GLU A 14 12.59 18.65 -50.41
N LYS A 15 11.58 18.15 -51.11
CA LYS A 15 10.83 16.96 -50.72
C LYS A 15 11.48 15.73 -51.41
N LYS A 16 12.04 14.87 -50.56
CA LYS A 16 11.93 13.40 -50.59
C LYS A 16 12.82 12.60 -51.55
N THR A 17 13.79 11.89 -50.96
CA THR A 17 14.07 10.49 -51.31
C THR A 17 14.50 9.71 -50.08
N LEU A 18 13.62 8.85 -49.56
CA LEU A 18 13.99 7.76 -48.65
C LEU A 18 14.51 6.58 -49.48
N PRO A 19 15.60 5.95 -49.03
CA PRO A 19 15.69 4.48 -49.07
C PRO A 19 15.76 3.89 -47.65
N PRO A 20 15.17 2.70 -47.40
CA PRO A 20 15.07 2.12 -46.08
C PRO A 20 16.36 1.38 -45.73
N ALA A 21 17.14 1.93 -44.80
CA ALA A 21 18.20 1.18 -44.14
C ALA A 21 18.10 1.46 -42.64
N GLN A 22 17.54 0.47 -41.95
CA GLN A 22 17.47 0.38 -40.51
C GLN A 22 18.89 0.53 -39.95
N VAL A 23 19.14 1.62 -39.26
CA VAL A 23 20.24 1.74 -38.30
C VAL A 23 19.61 2.37 -37.09
N ASP A 24 19.45 1.56 -36.05
CA ASP A 24 18.75 1.85 -34.80
C ASP A 24 19.32 3.09 -34.09
N GLY A 25 18.85 4.25 -34.53
CA GLY A 25 19.01 5.53 -33.87
C GLY A 25 17.98 5.65 -32.74
N LYS A 26 18.28 5.06 -31.58
CA LYS A 26 17.68 5.48 -30.30
C LYS A 26 18.75 5.70 -29.23
N ARG A 27 19.79 6.46 -29.58
CA ARG A 27 20.45 7.34 -28.61
C ARG A 27 19.64 8.63 -28.53
N GLY A 28 18.70 8.71 -27.58
CA GLY A 28 17.93 9.94 -27.40
C GLY A 28 16.61 9.74 -26.69
N ALA A 29 16.67 9.46 -25.39
CA ALA A 29 15.74 9.98 -24.39
C ALA A 29 16.27 9.49 -23.04
N GLN A 30 17.32 10.14 -22.52
CA GLN A 30 17.40 10.18 -21.05
C GLN A 30 16.10 10.87 -20.63
N PRO A 31 15.22 10.24 -19.83
CA PRO A 31 14.08 10.96 -19.32
C PRO A 31 14.66 12.16 -18.59
N LEU A 32 14.34 13.35 -19.10
CA LEU A 32 14.52 14.59 -18.39
C LEU A 32 14.10 14.29 -16.96
N ARG A 33 15.02 14.48 -16.02
CA ARG A 33 14.90 14.15 -14.60
C ARG A 33 13.66 14.87 -14.09
N GLU A 34 12.51 14.23 -14.31
CA GLU A 34 11.20 14.87 -14.28
C GLU A 34 11.01 15.27 -12.84
N TYR A 35 10.70 16.55 -12.65
CA TYR A 35 10.33 17.11 -11.37
C TYR A 35 9.11 16.33 -10.87
N ARG A 36 9.37 15.22 -10.17
CA ARG A 36 8.32 14.44 -9.54
C ARG A 36 7.61 15.39 -8.59
N SER A 37 6.39 15.76 -8.97
CA SER A 37 5.59 16.77 -8.31
C SER A 37 5.54 16.42 -6.82
N ARG A 38 5.70 17.39 -5.92
CA ARG A 38 5.68 17.15 -4.46
C ARG A 38 4.48 16.30 -4.05
N ALA A 39 3.35 16.48 -4.72
CA ALA A 39 2.13 15.71 -4.56
C ALA A 39 2.30 14.19 -4.76
N GLU A 40 3.11 13.75 -5.72
CA GLU A 40 3.32 12.32 -5.95
C GLU A 40 4.15 11.68 -4.83
N ARG A 41 5.14 12.42 -4.29
CA ARG A 41 5.95 11.95 -3.16
C ARG A 41 5.11 11.85 -1.89
N GLU A 42 4.23 12.82 -1.66
CA GLU A 42 3.29 12.83 -0.55
C GLU A 42 2.28 11.68 -0.64
N ALA A 43 1.75 11.39 -1.83
CA ALA A 43 0.84 10.27 -2.05
C ALA A 43 1.50 8.91 -1.78
N GLU A 44 2.77 8.75 -2.16
CA GLU A 44 3.52 7.51 -1.93
C GLU A 44 3.78 7.29 -0.44
N ILE A 45 4.15 8.34 0.31
CA ILE A 45 4.31 8.29 1.76
C ILE A 45 2.96 8.02 2.44
N GLN A 46 1.90 8.72 2.04
CA GLN A 46 0.56 8.51 2.60
C GLN A 46 0.11 7.06 2.41
N ARG A 47 0.36 6.47 1.26
CA ARG A 47 0.03 5.06 0.99
C ARG A 47 0.80 4.11 1.91
N MET A 48 2.09 4.35 2.14
CA MET A 48 2.88 3.56 3.09
C MET A 48 2.39 3.71 4.53
N VAL A 49 2.03 4.92 4.94
CA VAL A 49 1.47 5.19 6.28
C VAL A 49 0.11 4.50 6.46
N ILE A 50 -0.77 4.57 5.47
CA ILE A 50 -2.08 3.89 5.52
C ILE A 50 -1.87 2.38 5.60
N LEU A 51 -0.99 1.81 4.78
CA LEU A 51 -0.72 0.37 4.79
C LEU A 51 -0.12 -0.07 6.14
N GLY A 52 0.82 0.70 6.68
CA GLY A 52 1.42 0.45 7.99
C GLY A 52 0.40 0.52 9.12
N THR A 53 -0.41 1.59 9.15
CA THR A 53 -1.48 1.75 10.15
C THR A 53 -2.50 0.61 10.06
N ALA A 54 -2.90 0.25 8.84
CA ALA A 54 -3.83 -0.87 8.62
C ALA A 54 -3.26 -2.19 9.13
N ALA A 55 -1.97 -2.46 8.90
CA ALA A 55 -1.30 -3.64 9.42
C ALA A 55 -1.30 -3.67 10.96
N VAL A 56 -1.00 -2.54 11.61
CA VAL A 56 -1.04 -2.43 13.07
C VAL A 56 -2.44 -2.68 13.61
N VAL A 57 -3.47 -2.05 13.02
CA VAL A 57 -4.87 -2.27 13.41
C VAL A 57 -5.26 -3.73 13.25
N ALA A 58 -4.87 -4.38 12.15
CA ALA A 58 -5.15 -5.80 11.93
C ALA A 58 -4.52 -6.69 13.02
N VAL A 59 -3.29 -6.40 13.44
CA VAL A 59 -2.63 -7.13 14.53
C VAL A 59 -3.36 -6.94 15.87
N VAL A 60 -3.78 -5.71 16.19
CA VAL A 60 -4.56 -5.44 17.41
C VAL A 60 -5.87 -6.22 17.40
N VAL A 61 -6.61 -6.19 16.30
CA VAL A 61 -7.87 -6.95 16.15
C VAL A 61 -7.61 -8.45 16.31
N LEU A 62 -6.54 -8.99 15.70
CA LEU A 62 -6.17 -10.39 15.84
C LEU A 62 -5.95 -10.77 17.31
N ILE A 63 -5.19 -9.96 18.06
CA ILE A 63 -4.92 -10.20 19.48
C ILE A 63 -6.22 -10.19 20.28
N LEU A 64 -7.11 -9.23 20.02
CA LEU A 64 -8.41 -9.16 20.71
C LEU A 64 -9.28 -10.38 20.43
N VAL A 65 -9.33 -10.84 19.17
CA VAL A 65 -10.08 -12.06 18.81
C VAL A 65 -9.52 -13.28 19.53
N VAL A 66 -8.20 -13.44 19.56
CA VAL A 66 -7.55 -14.55 20.29
C VAL A 66 -7.85 -14.46 21.78
N ALA A 67 -7.76 -13.26 22.38
CA ALA A 67 -8.06 -13.05 23.79
C ALA A 67 -9.51 -13.46 24.11
N LEU A 68 -10.48 -13.04 23.29
CA LEU A 68 -11.88 -13.44 23.47
C LEU A 68 -12.08 -14.96 23.38
N ILE A 69 -11.40 -15.64 22.46
CA ILE A 69 -11.45 -17.10 22.33
C ILE A 69 -10.87 -17.78 23.59
N VAL A 70 -9.76 -17.27 24.11
CA VAL A 70 -9.13 -17.82 25.33
C VAL A 70 -10.03 -17.58 26.55
N ASP A 71 -10.56 -16.36 26.70
CA ASP A 71 -11.38 -15.98 27.84
C ASP A 71 -12.74 -16.67 27.84
N GLN A 72 -13.38 -16.88 26.68
CA GLN A 72 -14.68 -17.54 26.61
C GLN A 72 -14.58 -19.06 26.41
N GLY A 73 -13.49 -19.55 25.84
CA GLY A 73 -13.34 -20.96 25.49
C GLY A 73 -12.50 -21.76 26.48
N ILE A 74 -11.40 -21.19 26.98
CA ILE A 74 -10.39 -21.92 27.75
C ILE A 74 -10.53 -21.65 29.25
N ASN A 75 -10.55 -20.38 29.65
CA ASN A 75 -10.63 -19.99 31.06
C ASN A 75 -11.86 -20.56 31.80
N PRO A 76 -13.10 -20.51 31.26
CA PRO A 76 -14.26 -21.08 31.93
C PRO A 76 -14.19 -22.61 32.12
N ARG A 77 -13.45 -23.30 31.24
CA ARG A 77 -13.32 -24.76 31.25
C ARG A 77 -12.19 -25.26 32.15
N ARG A 78 -11.45 -24.38 32.81
CA ARG A 78 -10.43 -24.80 33.78
C ARG A 78 -11.11 -25.50 34.95
N THR A 79 -10.55 -26.62 35.38
CA THR A 79 -11.03 -27.37 36.55
C THR A 79 -10.59 -26.66 37.82
N VAL A 80 -11.53 -26.40 38.73
CA VAL A 80 -11.25 -25.75 40.03
C VAL A 80 -11.22 -26.73 41.19
N ALA A 81 -11.97 -27.83 41.08
CA ALA A 81 -12.00 -28.89 42.09
C ALA A 81 -12.45 -30.20 41.46
N SER A 82 -11.99 -31.32 42.00
CA SER A 82 -12.51 -32.66 41.68
C SER A 82 -13.23 -33.21 42.89
N VAL A 83 -14.49 -33.60 42.74
CA VAL A 83 -15.30 -34.19 43.83
C VAL A 83 -15.70 -35.60 43.40
N ASN A 84 -15.36 -36.61 44.20
CA ASN A 84 -15.67 -38.01 43.92
C ASN A 84 -15.20 -38.53 42.53
N GLY A 85 -14.15 -37.93 41.96
CA GLY A 85 -13.61 -38.30 40.64
C GLY A 85 -14.13 -37.46 39.48
N ASP A 86 -15.16 -36.64 39.68
CA ASP A 86 -15.68 -35.73 38.64
C ASP A 86 -15.08 -34.33 38.77
N SER A 87 -14.60 -33.80 37.64
CA SER A 87 -13.97 -32.47 37.55
C SER A 87 -15.02 -31.37 37.36
N ILE A 88 -15.07 -30.42 38.29
CA ILE A 88 -15.96 -29.26 38.23
C ILE A 88 -15.20 -28.08 37.60
N SER A 89 -15.80 -27.45 36.60
CA SER A 89 -15.24 -26.28 35.89
C SER A 89 -15.49 -24.96 36.64
N VAL A 90 -14.66 -23.93 36.40
CA VAL A 90 -14.82 -22.58 37.00
C VAL A 90 -16.25 -22.07 36.83
N THR A 91 -16.82 -22.20 35.63
CA THR A 91 -18.18 -21.71 35.33
C THR A 91 -19.24 -22.36 36.19
N GLU A 92 -19.12 -23.67 36.41
CA GLU A 92 -20.09 -24.45 37.16
C GLU A 92 -20.01 -24.15 38.66
N PHE A 93 -18.81 -23.87 39.16
CA PHE A 93 -18.61 -23.37 40.53
C PHE A 93 -19.18 -21.96 40.70
N GLU A 94 -18.88 -21.02 39.80
CA GLU A 94 -19.38 -19.65 39.87
C GLU A 94 -20.91 -19.57 39.80
N GLN A 95 -21.54 -20.36 38.93
CA GLN A 95 -23.00 -20.44 38.84
C GLN A 95 -23.64 -20.87 40.15
N ARG A 96 -22.99 -21.76 40.91
CA ARG A 96 -23.54 -22.30 42.17
C ARG A 96 -23.33 -21.38 43.37
N VAL A 97 -22.30 -20.54 43.34
CA VAL A 97 -21.90 -19.69 44.48
C VAL A 97 -22.42 -18.26 44.36
N ARG A 98 -22.59 -17.73 43.13
CA ARG A 98 -22.98 -16.33 42.89
C ARG A 98 -24.50 -16.10 42.81
N PHE A 99 -25.32 -17.03 43.31
CA PHE A 99 -26.76 -16.79 43.50
C PHE A 99 -27.01 -15.73 44.57
#